data_AF-A0A1B9SBL9-F1
#
_entry.id   AF-A0A1B9SBL9-F1
#
_cell.length_a   1.000
_cell.length_b   1.000
_cell.length_c   1.000
_cell.angle_alpha   90.00
_cell.angle_beta   90.00
_cell.angle_gamma   90.00
#
_symmetry.space_group_name_H-M   'P 1'
#
loop_
_entity.id
_entity.type
_entity.pdbx_description
1 polymer ?
#
loop_
_entity_poly.entity_id
_entity_poly.type
_entity_poly.pdbx_seq_one_letter_code
_entity_poly.pdbx_strand_id
1 'polypeptide(L)'
;MQFRYAVTAAVIGLSLAGCQRTAYNDNYSAPPVQAAPVPSVQSSQLPPANGGDPSQFPAAPSNAPNAGNPQQQQAMAASAMDVTKESMVGSWKVSNGGSSCDMFLTLTNLGSGSRGGTRGCSGELTAMGSWEVSGKQILLKNRDGSTIGTLYKTADSRFDGSTASGQPIGLSR
;
A
#
# COMPACT_ATOMS: atom_id res chain seq x y z
N MET A 1 -32.74 34.45 -38.55
CA MET A 1 -32.19 33.32 -37.77
C MET A 1 -30.72 33.46 -37.39
N GLN A 2 -29.92 34.34 -38.02
CA GLN A 2 -28.47 34.44 -37.77
C GLN A 2 -28.07 35.22 -36.49
N PHE A 3 -28.90 36.16 -36.03
CA PHE A 3 -28.63 36.95 -34.81
C PHE A 3 -28.66 36.12 -33.52
N ARG A 4 -29.49 35.07 -33.48
CA ARG A 4 -29.60 34.20 -32.30
C ARG A 4 -28.30 33.42 -32.07
N TYR A 5 -27.70 32.89 -33.14
CA TYR A 5 -26.44 32.14 -33.07
C TYR A 5 -25.24 33.02 -32.68
N ALA A 6 -25.22 34.30 -33.11
CA ALA A 6 -24.17 35.24 -32.71
C ALA A 6 -24.22 35.54 -31.20
N VAL A 7 -25.42 35.68 -30.63
CA VAL A 7 -25.60 35.89 -29.19
C VAL A 7 -25.20 34.64 -28.40
N THR A 8 -25.58 33.43 -28.85
CA THR A 8 -25.18 32.19 -28.16
C THR A 8 -23.67 31.96 -28.21
N ALA A 9 -23.01 32.27 -29.34
CA ALA A 9 -21.57 32.13 -29.48
C ALA A 9 -20.80 33.11 -28.57
N ALA A 10 -21.29 34.35 -28.41
CA ALA A 10 -20.70 35.34 -27.52
C ALA A 10 -20.79 34.91 -26.04
N VAL A 11 -21.92 34.35 -25.61
CA VAL A 11 -22.13 33.88 -24.23
C VAL A 11 -21.24 32.68 -23.88
N ILE A 12 -21.00 31.76 -24.84
CA ILE A 12 -20.13 30.60 -24.62
C ILE A 12 -18.64 31.01 -24.62
N GLY A 13 -18.24 32.05 -25.36
CA GLY A 13 -16.85 32.54 -25.36
C GLY A 13 -16.44 33.20 -24.04
N LEU A 14 -17.37 33.89 -23.37
CA LEU A 14 -17.10 34.62 -22.12
C LEU A 14 -16.95 33.73 -20.88
N SER A 15 -17.35 32.45 -20.93
CA SER A 15 -17.26 31.53 -19.78
C SER A 15 -15.89 30.85 -19.61
N LEU A 16 -14.98 30.97 -20.60
CA LEU A 16 -13.66 30.32 -20.59
C LEU A 16 -12.52 31.22 -20.08
N ALA A 17 -12.77 32.50 -19.78
CA ALA A 17 -11.73 33.46 -19.36
C ALA A 17 -11.58 33.63 -17.83
N GLY A 18 -12.33 32.88 -17.02
CA GLY A 18 -12.47 33.13 -15.58
C GLY A 18 -11.47 32.46 -14.62
N CYS A 19 -10.54 31.63 -15.08
CA CYS A 19 -9.60 30.95 -14.19
C CYS A 19 -8.31 31.75 -13.96
N GLN A 20 -8.41 32.98 -13.45
CA GLN A 20 -7.26 33.60 -12.80
C GLN A 20 -7.01 32.86 -11.48
N ARG A 21 -6.04 31.93 -11.47
CA ARG A 21 -5.46 31.43 -10.22
C ARG A 21 -4.86 32.64 -9.49
N THR A 22 -5.48 33.03 -8.39
CA THR A 22 -4.84 33.89 -7.39
C THR A 22 -3.64 33.11 -6.85
N ALA A 23 -2.47 33.31 -7.44
CA ALA A 23 -1.22 32.87 -6.85
C ALA A 23 -1.00 33.75 -5.61
N TYR A 24 -1.28 33.19 -4.44
CA TYR A 24 -0.91 33.78 -3.18
C TYR A 24 0.63 33.86 -3.16
N ASN A 25 1.17 35.07 -3.25
CA ASN A 25 2.60 35.31 -3.21
C ASN A 25 3.05 35.27 -1.76
N ASP A 26 3.29 34.07 -1.24
CA ASP A 26 3.92 33.85 0.07
C ASP A 26 5.43 34.14 -0.02
N ASN A 27 5.77 35.43 -0.16
CA ASN A 27 7.14 35.93 0.02
C ASN A 27 7.39 36.31 1.49
N TYR A 28 6.83 35.57 2.43
CA TYR A 28 7.15 35.71 3.84
C TYR A 28 8.19 34.65 4.24
N SER A 29 9.47 34.99 4.06
CA SER A 29 10.54 34.23 4.70
C SER A 29 10.61 34.67 6.16
N ALA A 30 10.15 33.79 7.06
CA ALA A 30 10.35 33.99 8.49
C ALA A 30 11.87 34.05 8.77
N PRO A 31 12.36 35.02 9.56
CA PRO A 31 13.77 35.09 9.91
C PRO A 31 14.20 33.80 10.62
N PRO A 32 15.41 33.29 10.36
CA PRO A 32 15.87 32.03 10.92
C PRO A 32 15.87 32.13 12.46
N VAL A 33 15.11 31.24 13.09
CA VAL A 33 15.10 31.10 14.54
C VAL A 33 16.45 30.56 15.02
N GLN A 34 17.01 31.20 16.03
CA GLN A 34 18.24 30.73 16.66
C GLN A 34 17.95 29.39 17.36
N ALA A 35 18.81 28.40 17.13
CA ALA A 35 18.68 27.10 17.78
C ALA A 35 18.76 27.29 19.31
N ALA A 36 17.74 26.83 20.02
CA ALA A 36 17.78 26.76 21.47
C ALA A 36 18.89 25.77 21.90
N PRO A 37 19.67 26.05 22.96
CA PRO A 37 20.68 25.13 23.45
C PRO A 37 20.04 23.80 23.84
N VAL A 38 20.38 22.73 23.15
CA VAL A 38 19.96 21.38 23.53
C VAL A 38 20.92 20.84 24.59
N PRO A 39 20.43 20.41 25.77
CA PRO A 39 21.29 19.72 26.73
C PRO A 39 21.84 18.44 26.12
N SER A 40 23.10 18.13 26.40
CA SER A 40 23.76 16.91 25.94
C SER A 40 23.02 15.68 26.47
N VAL A 41 22.59 14.80 25.58
CA VAL A 41 22.00 13.50 25.94
C VAL A 41 23.12 12.62 26.51
N GLN A 42 23.06 12.29 27.79
CA GLN A 42 23.89 11.25 28.37
C GLN A 42 23.45 9.89 27.82
N SER A 43 24.24 9.36 26.88
CA SER A 43 24.15 7.97 26.46
C SER A 43 24.76 7.10 27.55
N SER A 44 23.92 6.48 28.37
CA SER A 44 24.35 5.39 29.23
C SER A 44 24.25 4.10 28.43
N GLN A 45 25.39 3.44 28.20
CA GLN A 45 25.38 2.11 27.62
C GLN A 45 24.69 1.17 28.62
N LEU A 46 23.55 0.62 28.22
CA LEU A 46 22.95 -0.52 28.90
C LEU A 46 24.04 -1.59 29.03
N PRO A 47 24.18 -2.23 30.21
CA PRO A 47 25.09 -3.35 30.37
C PRO A 47 24.84 -4.36 29.24
N PRO A 48 25.89 -4.89 28.59
CA PRO A 48 25.69 -5.99 27.66
C PRO A 48 24.91 -7.07 28.42
N ALA A 49 23.87 -7.63 27.79
CA ALA A 49 23.22 -8.80 28.33
C ALA A 49 24.28 -9.91 28.36
N ASN A 50 24.95 -10.07 29.49
CA ASN A 50 25.91 -11.15 29.70
C ASN A 50 25.18 -12.44 29.34
N GLY A 51 25.68 -13.11 28.31
CA GLY A 51 25.05 -14.27 27.70
C GLY A 51 24.57 -15.25 28.76
N GLY A 52 23.26 -15.25 28.97
CA GLY A 52 22.58 -16.42 29.51
C GLY A 52 22.79 -17.54 28.50
N ASP A 53 23.14 -18.70 29.02
CA ASP A 53 23.32 -19.94 28.27
C ASP A 53 22.19 -20.09 27.21
N PRO A 54 22.52 -20.12 25.90
CA PRO A 54 21.54 -20.18 24.82
C PRO A 54 20.70 -21.47 24.84
N SER A 55 21.01 -22.42 25.72
CA SER A 55 20.21 -23.63 25.96
C SER A 55 19.06 -23.45 26.97
N GLN A 56 18.94 -22.29 27.63
CA GLN A 56 17.88 -22.02 28.62
C GLN A 56 16.62 -21.36 28.03
N PHE A 57 16.68 -20.91 26.77
CA PHE A 57 15.51 -20.47 26.03
C PHE A 57 15.24 -21.49 24.92
N PRO A 58 14.02 -22.03 24.78
CA PRO A 58 13.64 -22.75 23.57
C PRO A 58 13.98 -21.90 22.35
N ALA A 59 14.60 -22.50 21.33
CA ALA A 59 14.93 -21.80 20.10
C ALA A 59 13.69 -21.06 19.60
N ALA A 60 13.81 -19.75 19.37
CA ALA A 60 12.75 -18.99 18.70
C ALA A 60 12.43 -19.74 17.40
N PRO A 61 11.14 -20.00 17.08
CA PRO A 61 10.79 -20.71 15.86
C PRO A 61 11.49 -20.05 14.68
N SER A 62 12.40 -20.77 14.04
CA SER A 62 13.20 -20.29 12.90
C SER A 62 12.35 -20.00 11.65
N ASN A 63 11.05 -20.22 11.75
CA ASN A 63 10.09 -20.07 10.67
C ASN A 63 9.41 -18.71 10.81
N ALA A 64 10.17 -17.62 10.66
CA ALA A 64 9.56 -16.40 10.17
C ALA A 64 8.92 -16.76 8.83
N PRO A 65 7.60 -16.60 8.63
CA PRO A 65 6.94 -17.04 7.42
C PRO A 65 7.59 -16.45 6.18
N ASN A 66 8.34 -17.25 5.43
CA ASN A 66 8.82 -16.84 4.12
C ASN A 66 7.69 -17.14 3.16
N ALA A 67 6.77 -16.19 3.03
CA ALA A 67 5.61 -16.31 2.14
C ALA A 67 6.00 -16.45 0.65
N GLY A 68 7.28 -16.26 0.31
CA GLY A 68 7.86 -16.58 -1.00
C GLY A 68 8.16 -18.06 -1.23
N ASN A 69 8.17 -18.89 -0.20
CA ASN A 69 8.40 -20.33 -0.32
C ASN A 69 7.11 -21.04 -0.80
N PRO A 70 7.14 -21.82 -1.89
CA PRO A 70 5.98 -22.56 -2.38
C PRO A 70 5.32 -23.47 -1.33
N GLN A 71 6.12 -24.12 -0.47
CA GLN A 71 5.64 -24.99 0.60
C GLN A 71 4.83 -24.19 1.64
N GLN A 72 5.28 -22.98 1.93
CA GLN A 72 4.62 -22.07 2.87
C GLN A 72 3.34 -21.49 2.27
N GLN A 73 3.36 -21.13 0.99
CA GLN A 73 2.17 -20.70 0.25
C GLN A 73 1.09 -21.80 0.26
N GLN A 74 1.48 -23.06 0.10
CA GLN A 74 0.57 -24.20 0.18
C GLN A 74 -0.01 -24.39 1.59
N ALA A 75 0.80 -24.20 2.64
CA ALA A 75 0.34 -24.27 4.02
C ALA A 75 -0.65 -23.14 4.36
N MET A 76 -0.39 -21.92 3.89
CA MET A 76 -1.33 -20.80 4.01
C MET A 76 -2.62 -21.07 3.24
N ALA A 77 -2.55 -21.61 2.02
CA ALA A 77 -3.74 -21.98 1.26
C ALA A 77 -4.60 -23.03 1.97
N ALA A 78 -3.97 -24.03 2.60
CA ALA A 78 -4.67 -25.09 3.33
C ALA A 78 -5.35 -24.59 4.61
N SER A 79 -4.78 -23.58 5.27
CA SER A 79 -5.28 -23.02 6.54
C SER A 79 -6.00 -21.67 6.37
N ALA A 80 -6.19 -21.20 5.13
CA ALA A 80 -6.76 -19.89 4.85
C ALA A 80 -8.19 -19.77 5.39
N MET A 81 -8.45 -18.62 6.02
CA MET A 81 -9.79 -18.22 6.40
C MET A 81 -10.58 -17.76 5.17
N ASP A 82 -11.91 -17.75 5.28
CA ASP A 82 -12.75 -17.20 4.23
C ASP A 82 -12.55 -15.68 4.08
N VAL A 83 -12.58 -15.22 2.84
CA VAL A 83 -12.45 -13.80 2.47
C VAL A 83 -13.55 -13.43 1.49
N THR A 84 -14.15 -12.26 1.69
CA THR A 84 -15.10 -11.67 0.75
C THR A 84 -14.52 -10.41 0.13
N LYS A 85 -15.01 -10.02 -1.05
CA LYS A 85 -14.54 -8.77 -1.69
C LYS A 85 -14.83 -7.57 -0.80
N GLU A 86 -15.99 -7.52 -0.17
CA GLU A 86 -16.42 -6.43 0.70
C GLU A 86 -15.45 -6.24 1.88
N SER A 87 -14.94 -7.34 2.44
CA SER A 87 -13.99 -7.28 3.57
C SER A 87 -12.64 -6.65 3.22
N MET A 88 -12.26 -6.69 1.93
CA MET A 88 -10.98 -6.20 1.41
C MET A 88 -11.01 -4.72 1.02
N VAL A 89 -12.19 -4.10 0.91
CA VAL A 89 -12.30 -2.68 0.52
C VAL A 89 -11.62 -1.79 1.55
N GLY A 90 -10.88 -0.79 1.08
CA GLY A 90 -10.25 0.23 1.92
C GLY A 90 -8.77 0.41 1.65
N SER A 91 -8.09 1.04 2.61
CA SER A 91 -6.64 1.27 2.60
C SER A 91 -5.94 0.24 3.48
N TRP A 92 -4.83 -0.28 3.00
CA TRP A 92 -4.03 -1.31 3.64
C TRP A 92 -2.57 -0.89 3.74
N LYS A 93 -1.94 -1.21 4.88
CA LYS A 93 -0.48 -1.19 4.98
C LYS A 93 0.08 -2.47 4.40
N VAL A 94 1.02 -2.32 3.47
CA VAL A 94 1.71 -3.40 2.80
C VAL A 94 3.13 -3.51 3.34
N SER A 95 3.52 -4.69 3.82
CA SER A 95 4.92 -5.08 3.93
C SER A 95 5.35 -5.76 2.63
N ASN A 96 6.43 -5.30 2.00
CA ASN A 96 6.95 -5.85 0.74
C ASN A 96 8.47 -5.97 0.86
N GLY A 97 8.99 -7.18 1.07
CA GLY A 97 10.44 -7.42 1.10
C GLY A 97 11.23 -6.58 2.11
N GLY A 98 10.65 -6.31 3.29
CA GLY A 98 11.27 -5.47 4.33
C GLY A 98 11.01 -3.96 4.18
N SER A 99 10.37 -3.51 3.10
CA SER A 99 9.87 -2.14 2.95
C SER A 99 8.38 -2.05 3.23
N SER A 100 7.86 -0.85 3.49
CA SER A 100 6.43 -0.61 3.68
C SER A 100 5.86 0.39 2.67
N CYS A 101 4.63 0.14 2.22
CA CYS A 101 3.89 1.01 1.31
C CYS A 101 2.38 0.91 1.56
N ASP A 102 1.58 1.66 0.80
CA ASP A 102 0.12 1.67 0.92
C ASP A 102 -0.54 0.97 -0.28
N MET A 103 -1.65 0.29 -0.03
CA MET A 103 -2.51 -0.31 -1.06
C MET A 103 -3.96 0.14 -0.85
N PHE A 104 -4.67 0.40 -1.94
CA PHE A 104 -6.06 0.84 -1.93
C PHE A 104 -6.88 -0.12 -2.77
N LEU A 105 -7.95 -0.67 -2.20
CA LEU A 105 -8.84 -1.63 -2.84
C LEU A 105 -10.26 -1.08 -2.84
N THR A 106 -10.91 -1.13 -4.01
CA THR A 106 -12.31 -0.71 -4.20
C THR A 106 -13.08 -1.80 -4.91
N LEU A 107 -14.42 -1.72 -4.92
CA LEU A 107 -15.27 -2.64 -5.69
C LEU A 107 -15.54 -2.19 -7.13
N THR A 108 -15.02 -1.02 -7.55
CA THR A 108 -15.26 -0.50 -8.91
C THR A 108 -14.64 -1.45 -9.93
N ASN A 109 -15.42 -1.93 -10.90
CA ASN A 109 -14.92 -2.87 -11.90
C ASN A 109 -13.78 -2.28 -12.77
N LEU A 110 -12.78 -3.11 -13.07
CA LEU A 110 -11.70 -2.87 -14.04
C LEU A 110 -11.24 -4.21 -14.64
N GLY A 111 -11.49 -4.40 -15.95
CA GLY A 111 -11.20 -5.66 -16.62
C GLY A 111 -11.98 -6.81 -15.99
N SER A 112 -11.28 -7.89 -15.62
CA SER A 112 -11.85 -9.06 -14.95
C SER A 112 -11.96 -8.92 -13.43
N GLY A 113 -11.43 -7.84 -12.83
CA GLY A 113 -11.38 -7.66 -11.39
C GLY A 113 -12.01 -6.33 -10.91
N SER A 114 -11.77 -6.03 -9.65
CA SER A 114 -12.10 -4.74 -9.03
C SER A 114 -10.85 -3.86 -8.98
N ARG A 115 -11.02 -2.53 -9.04
CA ARG A 115 -9.92 -1.57 -9.05
C ARG A 115 -9.16 -1.62 -7.75
N GLY A 116 -7.85 -1.66 -7.88
CA GLY A 116 -6.93 -1.43 -6.78
C GLY A 116 -5.70 -0.70 -7.27
N GLY A 117 -4.83 -0.33 -6.34
CA GLY A 117 -3.58 0.29 -6.67
C GLY A 117 -2.70 0.42 -5.44
N THR A 118 -1.45 0.76 -5.68
CA THR A 118 -0.46 0.94 -4.63
C THR A 118 0.11 2.35 -4.66
N ARG A 119 0.62 2.82 -3.52
CA ARG A 119 1.35 4.08 -3.40
C ARG A 119 2.61 3.85 -2.59
N GLY A 120 3.75 4.24 -3.15
CA GLY A 120 5.06 4.07 -2.53
C GLY A 120 5.59 2.63 -2.54
N CYS A 121 4.90 1.69 -3.19
CA CYS A 121 5.43 0.35 -3.38
C CYS A 121 6.52 0.33 -4.46
N SER A 122 7.37 -0.69 -4.42
CA SER A 122 8.44 -0.98 -5.37
C SER A 122 8.25 -2.36 -6.00
N GLY A 123 8.99 -2.64 -7.08
CA GLY A 123 8.93 -3.92 -7.80
C GLY A 123 7.58 -4.16 -8.47
N GLU A 124 7.15 -5.42 -8.56
CA GLU A 124 5.91 -5.84 -9.25
C GLU A 124 4.65 -5.11 -8.76
N LEU A 125 4.60 -4.77 -7.47
CA LEU A 125 3.45 -4.08 -6.89
C LEU A 125 3.20 -2.69 -7.49
N THR A 126 4.20 -2.07 -8.14
CA THR A 126 4.02 -0.80 -8.87
C THR A 126 3.08 -0.93 -10.07
N ALA A 127 2.96 -2.12 -10.65
CA ALA A 127 2.12 -2.39 -11.81
C ALA A 127 0.66 -2.73 -11.44
N MET A 128 0.36 -2.88 -10.15
CA MET A 128 -0.96 -3.27 -9.67
C MET A 128 -2.03 -2.29 -10.16
N GLY A 129 -3.10 -2.82 -10.76
CA GLY A 129 -4.25 -2.05 -11.21
C GLY A 129 -5.59 -2.66 -10.83
N SER A 130 -5.63 -3.97 -10.60
CA SER A 130 -6.86 -4.66 -10.20
C SER A 130 -6.57 -5.77 -9.19
N TRP A 131 -7.65 -6.26 -8.60
CA TRP A 131 -7.62 -7.37 -7.67
C TRP A 131 -8.93 -8.15 -7.76
N GLU A 132 -8.92 -9.40 -7.30
CA GLU A 132 -10.13 -10.20 -7.17
C GLU A 132 -10.00 -11.20 -6.03
N VAL A 133 -11.13 -11.81 -5.67
CA VAL A 133 -11.18 -12.98 -4.78
C VAL A 133 -11.51 -14.20 -5.62
N SER A 134 -10.70 -15.25 -5.50
CA SER A 134 -10.90 -16.55 -6.14
C SER A 134 -10.83 -17.64 -5.07
N GLY A 135 -11.99 -18.19 -4.69
CA GLY A 135 -12.10 -19.04 -3.50
C GLY A 135 -11.63 -18.28 -2.25
N LYS A 136 -10.61 -18.80 -1.58
CA LYS A 136 -9.99 -18.18 -0.39
C LYS A 136 -8.77 -17.29 -0.70
N GLN A 137 -8.48 -17.08 -1.99
CA GLN A 137 -7.32 -16.32 -2.45
C GLN A 137 -7.71 -14.90 -2.81
N ILE A 138 -6.85 -13.94 -2.48
CA ILE A 138 -6.86 -12.62 -3.08
C ILE A 138 -5.78 -12.58 -4.14
N LEU A 139 -6.18 -12.37 -5.40
CA LEU A 139 -5.28 -12.25 -6.52
C LEU A 139 -5.04 -10.78 -6.81
N LEU A 140 -3.78 -10.35 -6.72
CA LEU A 140 -3.34 -9.02 -7.15
C LEU A 140 -2.98 -9.09 -8.62
N LYS A 141 -3.45 -8.13 -9.42
CA LYS A 141 -3.27 -8.13 -10.87
C LYS A 141 -2.71 -6.82 -11.38
N ASN A 142 -1.90 -6.90 -12.43
CA ASN A 142 -1.46 -5.73 -13.19
C ASN A 142 -2.60 -5.19 -14.07
N ARG A 143 -2.34 -4.08 -14.77
CA ARG A 143 -3.34 -3.44 -15.66
C ARG A 143 -3.76 -4.29 -16.86
N ASP A 144 -2.91 -5.21 -17.28
CA ASP A 144 -3.18 -6.16 -18.37
C ASP A 144 -3.99 -7.37 -17.89
N GLY A 145 -4.23 -7.51 -16.58
CA GLY A 145 -5.00 -8.58 -15.96
C GLY A 145 -4.19 -9.80 -15.55
N SER A 146 -2.87 -9.79 -15.70
CA SER A 146 -1.98 -10.85 -15.23
C SER A 146 -1.84 -10.82 -13.71
N THR A 147 -1.88 -11.98 -13.06
CA THR A 147 -1.64 -12.10 -11.62
C THR A 147 -0.17 -11.81 -11.30
N ILE A 148 0.04 -10.85 -10.40
CA ILE A 148 1.36 -10.40 -9.91
C ILE A 148 1.57 -10.72 -8.43
N GLY A 149 0.58 -11.30 -7.77
CA GLY A 149 0.72 -11.77 -6.40
C GLY A 149 -0.55 -12.43 -5.89
N THR A 150 -0.39 -13.26 -4.87
CA THR A 150 -1.47 -14.00 -4.23
C THR A 150 -1.35 -13.89 -2.73
N LEU A 151 -2.44 -13.52 -2.06
CA LEU A 151 -2.55 -13.39 -0.61
C LEU A 151 -3.65 -14.30 -0.06
N TYR A 152 -3.52 -14.67 1.21
CA TYR A 152 -4.49 -15.43 1.98
C TYR A 152 -4.81 -14.70 3.27
N LYS A 153 -6.05 -14.81 3.75
CA LYS A 153 -6.41 -14.33 5.09
C LYS A 153 -5.84 -15.30 6.14
N THR A 154 -4.89 -14.81 6.93
CA THR A 154 -4.17 -15.58 7.97
C THR A 154 -4.62 -15.19 9.38
N ALA A 155 -5.19 -13.99 9.56
CA ALA A 155 -5.91 -13.58 10.75
C ALA A 155 -6.97 -12.51 10.39
N ASP A 156 -7.73 -12.00 11.36
CA ASP A 156 -8.87 -11.11 11.10
C ASP A 156 -8.56 -9.86 10.27
N SER A 157 -7.45 -9.19 10.55
CA SER A 157 -6.95 -8.03 9.78
C SER A 157 -5.55 -8.27 9.21
N ARG A 158 -5.16 -9.53 9.02
CA ARG A 158 -3.85 -9.91 8.48
C ARG A 158 -4.00 -10.82 7.27
N PHE A 159 -3.26 -10.47 6.22
CA PHE A 159 -3.16 -11.28 5.02
C PHE A 159 -1.70 -11.43 4.67
N ASP A 160 -1.29 -12.63 4.27
CA ASP A 160 0.09 -12.95 3.92
C ASP A 160 0.12 -13.73 2.61
N GLY A 161 1.23 -13.59 1.88
CA GLY A 161 1.39 -14.17 0.56
C GLY A 161 2.66 -13.70 -0.13
N SER A 162 2.73 -13.83 -1.44
CA SER A 162 3.90 -13.43 -2.23
C SER A 162 3.52 -12.82 -3.56
N THR A 163 4.44 -12.04 -4.13
CA THR A 163 4.41 -11.65 -5.53
C THR A 163 4.64 -12.86 -6.44
N ALA A 164 4.41 -12.71 -7.75
CA ALA A 164 4.65 -13.78 -8.71
C ALA A 164 6.14 -14.19 -8.78
N SER A 165 7.07 -13.27 -8.51
CA SER A 165 8.50 -13.55 -8.31
C SER A 165 8.87 -14.20 -6.97
N GLY A 166 7.91 -14.43 -6.09
CA GLY A 166 8.16 -15.03 -4.77
C GLY A 166 8.63 -14.03 -3.71
N GLN A 167 8.49 -12.72 -3.92
CA GLN A 167 8.77 -11.74 -2.86
C GLN A 167 7.66 -11.80 -1.81
N PRO A 168 7.97 -11.99 -0.51
CA PRO A 168 6.96 -12.00 0.54
C PRO A 168 6.24 -10.65 0.64
N ILE A 169 4.91 -10.71 0.67
CA ILE A 169 4.02 -9.56 0.88
C ILE A 169 3.04 -9.85 2.01
N GLY A 170 2.66 -8.80 2.74
CA GLY A 170 1.64 -8.89 3.78
C GLY A 170 0.81 -7.62 3.85
N LEU A 171 -0.48 -7.77 4.12
CA LEU A 171 -1.42 -6.68 4.32
C LEU A 171 -1.87 -6.64 5.78
N SER A 172 -1.97 -5.43 6.33
CA SER A 172 -2.52 -5.20 7.67
C SER A 172 -3.27 -3.88 7.77
N ARG A 173 -4.23 -3.83 8.70
CA ARG A 173 -4.96 -2.62 9.12
C ARG A 173 -5.29 -2.71 10.61
#